data_AF-A0A1Y6B556-F1
#
_entry.id   AF-A0A1Y6B556-F1
#
_cell.length_a   1.000
_cell.length_b   1.000
_cell.length_c   1.000
_cell.angle_alpha   90.00
_cell.angle_beta   90.00
_cell.angle_gamma   90.00
#
_symmetry.space_group_name_H-M   'P 1'
#
loop_
_entity.id
_entity.type
_entity.pdbx_description
1 polymer ?
#
loop_
_entity_poly.entity_id
_entity_poly.type
_entity_poly.pdbx_seq_one_letter_code
_entity_poly.pdbx_strand_id
1 'polypeptide(L)'
;MQLTNPKAIFFFLSVFPQFIDLSNHYAAQFFALVLTYSSLVVIIHCLYAFFARRAKSWLTSERGGRAINTVGGATFVFFGAALATAKRLGRSISYLA
;
A
#
# COMPACT_ATOMS: atom_id res chain seq x y z
N MET A 1 -1.27 -15.05 -7.34
CA MET A 1 -0.01 -14.63 -6.67
C MET A 1 -0.13 -14.38 -5.16
N GLN A 2 -1.32 -14.14 -4.58
CA GLN A 2 -1.47 -14.05 -3.11
C GLN A 2 -1.76 -15.40 -2.43
N LEU A 3 -2.46 -16.32 -3.11
CA LEU A 3 -2.77 -17.67 -2.61
C LEU A 3 -1.54 -18.54 -2.32
N THR A 4 -0.38 -18.21 -2.88
CA THR A 4 0.89 -18.89 -2.62
C THR A 4 1.80 -18.13 -1.66
N ASN A 5 1.36 -16.97 -1.16
CA ASN A 5 2.12 -16.19 -0.19
C ASN A 5 1.74 -16.68 1.22
N PRO A 6 2.63 -17.43 1.91
CA PRO A 6 2.31 -18.01 3.21
C PRO A 6 1.91 -16.94 4.24
N LYS A 7 2.48 -15.74 4.17
CA LYS A 7 2.12 -14.62 5.04
C LYS A 7 0.65 -14.21 4.87
N ALA A 8 0.16 -14.15 3.62
CA ALA A 8 -1.23 -13.80 3.33
C ALA A 8 -2.18 -14.91 3.80
N ILE A 9 -1.81 -16.18 3.57
CA ILE A 9 -2.59 -17.34 4.03
C ILE A 9 -2.73 -17.33 5.55
N PHE A 10 -1.63 -17.13 6.28
CA PHE A 10 -1.67 -17.06 7.75
C PHE A 10 -2.50 -15.90 8.26
N PHE A 11 -2.48 -14.75 7.57
CA PHE A 11 -3.36 -13.63 7.91
C PHE A 11 -4.84 -14.01 7.77
N PHE A 12 -5.25 -14.67 6.68
CA PHE A 12 -6.65 -15.09 6.53
C PHE A 12 -7.05 -16.18 7.51
N LEU A 13 -6.16 -17.14 7.78
CA LEU A 13 -6.38 -18.19 8.76
C LEU A 13 -6.49 -17.66 10.19
N SER A 14 -5.86 -16.54 10.53
CA SER A 14 -6.03 -15.92 11.85
C SER A 14 -7.27 -15.03 11.91
N VAL A 15 -7.59 -14.32 10.83
CA VAL A 15 -8.67 -13.32 10.81
C VAL A 15 -10.03 -13.99 10.66
N PHE A 16 -10.23 -14.90 9.71
CA PHE A 16 -11.58 -15.43 9.42
C PHE A 16 -12.19 -16.25 10.55
N PRO A 17 -11.47 -17.17 11.21
CA PRO A 17 -12.03 -17.93 12.34
C PRO A 17 -12.45 -17.04 13.51
N GLN A 18 -11.83 -15.87 13.70
CA GLN A 18 -12.22 -14.93 14.77
C GLN A 18 -13.62 -14.36 14.60
N PHE A 19 -14.19 -14.41 13.38
CA PHE A 19 -15.54 -13.94 13.08
C PHE A 19 -16.58 -15.06 12.94
N ILE A 20 -16.19 -16.32 13.20
CA ILE A 20 -17.09 -17.48 13.08
C ILE A 20 -17.51 -17.93 14.46
N ASP A 21 -18.83 -18.05 14.67
CA ASP A 21 -19.38 -18.73 15.83
C ASP A 21 -19.40 -20.25 15.60
N LEU A 22 -18.63 -20.97 16.42
CA LEU A 22 -18.49 -22.42 16.37
C LEU A 22 -19.75 -23.18 16.80
N SER A 23 -20.69 -22.50 17.45
CA SER A 23 -21.99 -23.07 17.87
C SER A 23 -23.00 -23.17 16.71
N ASN A 24 -22.68 -22.51 15.59
CA ASN A 24 -23.53 -22.40 14.40
C ASN A 24 -22.89 -23.08 13.18
N HIS A 25 -23.61 -23.15 12.05
CA HIS A 25 -23.13 -23.85 10.86
C HIS A 25 -21.89 -23.17 10.23
N TYR A 26 -20.71 -23.77 10.44
CA TYR A 26 -19.41 -23.22 10.05
C TYR A 26 -19.32 -22.87 8.56
N ALA A 27 -19.71 -23.81 7.68
CA ALA A 27 -19.50 -23.68 6.25
C ALA A 27 -20.21 -22.45 5.67
N ALA A 28 -21.44 -22.17 6.11
CA ALA A 28 -22.21 -21.02 5.64
C ALA A 28 -21.54 -19.69 6.02
N GLN A 29 -21.08 -19.57 7.28
CA GLN A 29 -20.37 -18.37 7.76
C GLN A 29 -19.03 -18.18 7.04
N PHE A 30 -18.27 -19.26 6.87
CA PHE A 30 -16.99 -19.24 6.17
C PHE A 30 -17.15 -18.79 4.71
N PHE A 31 -18.11 -19.37 3.96
CA PHE A 31 -18.37 -18.96 2.59
C PHE A 31 -18.85 -17.50 2.50
N ALA A 32 -19.70 -17.05 3.42
CA ALA A 32 -20.13 -15.65 3.48
C ALA A 32 -18.94 -14.69 3.68
N LEU A 33 -18.02 -15.00 4.59
CA LEU A 33 -16.80 -14.21 4.84
C LEU A 33 -15.91 -14.17 3.59
N VAL A 34 -15.62 -15.33 3.00
CA VAL A 34 -14.76 -15.45 1.81
C VAL A 34 -15.36 -14.69 0.63
N LEU A 35 -16.66 -14.86 0.36
CA LEU A 35 -17.36 -14.18 -0.73
C LEU A 35 -17.40 -12.68 -0.55
N THR A 36 -17.72 -12.21 0.67
CA THR A 36 -17.77 -10.77 0.98
C THR A 36 -16.39 -10.13 0.81
N TYR A 37 -15.36 -10.76 1.38
CA TYR A 37 -13.98 -10.29 1.25
C TYR A 37 -13.52 -10.25 -0.21
N SER A 38 -13.74 -11.33 -0.96
CA SER A 38 -13.35 -11.41 -2.36
C SER A 38 -14.06 -10.36 -3.21
N SER A 39 -15.36 -10.16 -2.98
CA SER A 39 -16.15 -9.14 -3.68
C SER A 39 -15.63 -7.74 -3.41
N LEU A 40 -15.31 -7.40 -2.15
CA LEU A 40 -14.71 -6.12 -1.79
C LEU A 40 -13.36 -5.92 -2.48
N VAL A 41 -12.50 -6.93 -2.50
CA VAL A 41 -11.21 -6.87 -3.20
C VAL A 41 -11.40 -6.56 -4.67
N VAL A 42 -12.31 -7.27 -5.36
CA VAL A 42 -12.61 -7.02 -6.77
C VAL A 42 -13.13 -5.60 -6.98
N ILE A 43 -14.12 -5.18 -6.19
CA ILE A 43 -14.70 -3.83 -6.28
C ILE A 43 -13.62 -2.76 -6.12
N ILE A 44 -12.78 -2.86 -5.09
CA ILE A 44 -11.71 -1.89 -4.83
C ILE A 44 -10.72 -1.85 -6.00
N HIS A 45 -10.31 -2.99 -6.54
CA HIS A 45 -9.40 -3.02 -7.69
C HIS A 45 -10.04 -2.47 -8.96
N CYS A 46 -11.32 -2.75 -9.21
CA CYS A 46 -12.06 -2.16 -10.32
C CYS A 46 -12.17 -0.64 -10.18
N LEU A 47 -12.45 -0.13 -8.97
CA LEU A 47 -12.46 1.30 -8.68
C LEU A 47 -11.09 1.92 -8.94
N TYR A 48 -10.02 1.32 -8.41
CA TYR A 48 -8.65 1.79 -8.68
C TYR A 48 -8.31 1.77 -10.17
N ALA A 49 -8.66 0.72 -10.90
CA ALA A 49 -8.45 0.66 -12.35
C ALA A 49 -9.23 1.76 -13.09
N PHE A 50 -10.48 2.01 -12.69
CA PHE A 50 -11.31 3.07 -13.25
C PHE A 50 -10.73 4.45 -12.98
N PHE A 51 -10.37 4.75 -11.73
CA PHE A 51 -9.75 6.02 -11.37
C PHE A 51 -8.36 6.20 -11.99
N ALA A 52 -7.55 5.14 -12.06
CA ALA A 52 -6.27 5.16 -12.73
C ALA A 52 -6.42 5.49 -14.22
N ARG A 53 -7.43 4.93 -14.90
CA ARG A 53 -7.74 5.28 -16.30
C ARG A 53 -8.09 6.75 -16.44
N ARG A 54 -8.89 7.31 -15.52
CA ARG A 54 -9.23 8.74 -15.53
C ARG A 54 -8.00 9.62 -15.25
N ALA A 55 -7.21 9.26 -14.25
CA ALA A 55 -6.00 9.96 -13.85
C ALA A 55 -4.93 9.91 -14.95
N LYS A 56 -4.84 8.80 -15.71
CA LYS A 56 -3.90 8.64 -16.83
C LYS A 56 -3.96 9.83 -17.78
N SER A 57 -5.16 10.28 -18.17
CA SER A 57 -5.33 11.42 -19.08
C SER A 57 -4.67 12.71 -18.57
N TRP A 58 -4.72 12.95 -17.25
CA TRP A 58 -4.09 14.10 -16.62
C TRP A 58 -2.58 13.88 -16.45
N LEU A 59 -2.17 12.69 -15.99
CA LEU A 59 -0.76 12.34 -15.78
C LEU A 59 0.05 12.40 -17.08
N THR A 60 -0.55 12.02 -18.20
CA THR A 60 0.08 12.09 -19.54
C THR A 60 -0.03 13.47 -20.18
N SER A 61 -0.72 14.42 -19.55
CA SER A 61 -0.73 15.80 -20.02
C SER A 61 0.55 16.52 -19.63
N GLU A 62 0.93 17.53 -20.40
CA GLU A 62 2.08 18.42 -20.10
C GLU A 62 2.05 18.98 -18.67
N ARG A 63 0.87 19.36 -18.17
CA ARG A 63 0.73 19.91 -16.81
C ARG A 63 0.92 18.84 -15.73
N GLY A 64 0.34 17.65 -15.92
CA GLY A 64 0.47 16.53 -14.98
C GLY A 64 1.90 15.99 -14.94
N GLY A 65 2.53 15.79 -16.10
CA GLY A 65 3.93 15.37 -16.21
C GLY A 65 4.88 16.36 -15.55
N ARG A 66 4.71 17.67 -15.77
CA ARG A 66 5.48 18.71 -15.07
C ARG A 66 5.30 18.63 -13.56
N ALA A 67 4.06 18.52 -13.06
CA ALA A 67 3.81 18.42 -11.63
C ALA A 67 4.49 17.19 -11.00
N ILE A 68 4.41 16.02 -11.63
CA ILE A 68 5.09 14.80 -11.17
C ILE A 68 6.61 15.00 -11.13
N ASN A 69 7.19 15.56 -12.20
CA ASN A 69 8.63 15.79 -12.27
C ASN A 69 9.10 16.80 -11.22
N THR A 70 8.34 17.87 -11.00
CA THR A 70 8.65 18.86 -9.98
C THR A 70 8.55 18.27 -8.57
N VAL A 71 7.50 17.52 -8.27
CA VAL A 71 7.33 16.87 -6.95
C VAL A 71 8.44 15.84 -6.72
N GLY A 72 8.70 14.97 -7.70
CA GLY A 72 9.76 13.97 -7.62
C GLY A 72 11.14 14.61 -7.44
N GLY A 73 11.45 15.63 -8.23
CA GLY A 73 12.69 16.40 -8.08
C GLY A 73 12.82 17.07 -6.72
N ALA A 74 11.75 17.69 -6.22
CA ALA A 74 11.71 18.30 -4.89
C ALA A 74 11.94 17.27 -3.78
N THR A 75 11.34 16.08 -3.89
CA THR A 75 11.57 14.97 -2.94
C THR A 75 13.03 14.53 -2.92
N PHE A 76 13.68 14.40 -4.08
CA PHE A 76 15.10 14.03 -4.14
C PHE A 76 16.01 15.11 -3.53
N VAL A 77 15.74 16.39 -3.83
CA VAL A 77 16.47 17.52 -3.22
C VAL A 77 16.30 17.50 -1.70
N PHE A 78 15.08 17.29 -1.22
CA PHE A 78 14.78 17.18 0.20
C PHE A 78 15.58 16.04 0.87
N PHE A 79 15.56 14.83 0.30
CA PHE A 79 16.34 13.72 0.84
C PHE A 79 17.84 13.96 0.78
N GLY A 80 18.36 14.57 -0.29
CA GLY A 80 19.76 14.95 -0.39
C GLY A 80 20.18 15.95 0.70
N ALA A 81 19.36 16.97 0.95
CA ALA A 81 19.59 17.96 2.00
C ALA A 81 19.50 17.35 3.41
N ALA A 82 18.51 16.48 3.65
CA ALA A 82 18.35 15.76 4.91
C ALA A 82 19.57 14.86 5.18
N LEU A 83 20.04 14.13 4.17
CA LEU A 83 21.22 13.27 4.27
C LEU A 83 22.50 14.07 4.50
N ALA A 84 22.69 15.19 3.80
CA ALA A 84 23.84 16.07 3.98
C ALA A 84 23.89 16.63 5.42
N THR A 85 22.73 17.01 5.96
CA THR A 85 22.60 17.51 7.34
C THR A 85 22.87 16.40 8.36
N ALA A 86 22.30 15.21 8.16
CA ALA A 86 22.54 14.04 9.01
C ALA A 86 24.03 13.65 9.03
N LYS A 87 24.70 13.67 7.88
CA LYS A 87 26.14 13.40 7.77
C LYS A 87 27.00 14.46 8.45
N ARG A 88 26.59 15.75 8.40
CA ARG A 88 27.29 16.85 9.07
C ARG A 88 27.18 16.76 10.59
N LEU A 89 26.00 16.42 11.11
CA LEU A 89 25.77 16.14 12.53
C LEU A 89 26.58 14.94 13.02
N GLY A 90 26.60 13.84 12.27
CA GLY A 90 27.41 12.66 12.59
C GLY A 90 28.91 12.96 12.64
N ARG A 91 29.44 13.74 11.68
CA ARG A 91 30.85 14.18 11.72
C ARG A 91 31.16 15.06 12.93
N SER A 92 30.27 15.99 13.28
CA SER A 92 30.49 16.89 14.43
C SER A 92 30.56 16.15 15.77
N ILE A 93 29.78 15.07 15.94
CA ILE A 93 29.79 14.26 17.15
C ILE A 93 31.08 13.44 17.24
N SER A 94 31.59 12.92 16.11
CA SER A 94 32.86 12.18 16.08
C SER A 94 34.13 13.04 16.32
N TYR A 95 34.07 14.37 16.21
CA TYR A 95 35.18 15.26 16.59
C TYR A 95 35.16 15.64 18.09
N LEU A 96 34.04 15.36 18.78
CA LEU A 96 33.84 15.66 20.19
C LEU A 96 33.90 14.42 21.10
N ALA A 97 34.12 13.24 20.51
CA ALA A 97 34.35 11.95 21.18
C ALA A 97 35.81 11.52 20.97
#